data_AF-A0AAN7LT43-F1
#
_entry.id   AF-A0AAN7LT43-F1
#
_cell.length_a   1.000
_cell.length_b   1.000
_cell.length_c   1.000
_cell.angle_alpha   90.00
_cell.angle_beta   90.00
_cell.angle_gamma   90.00
#
_symmetry.space_group_name_H-M   'P 1'
#
loop_
_entity.id
_entity.type
_entity.pdbx_description
1 polymer ?
#
loop_
_entity_poly.entity_id
_entity_poly.type
_entity_poly.pdbx_seq_one_letter_code
_entity_poly.pdbx_strand_id
1 'polypeptide(L)'
;MMHDYMDTQPEINAKMRMILLDWLIEVHRKFELMPETLYLAINIVDRFLFVKAVRKKELQLVGISAMLIASKYEEIWAPQVNDFVFISDNAYTSEQVLMMEKSILEKLGWYLTVPTPYVFLVRYIKASLPSDTEMENMVLFIAELGLIHYPTVVSYCPSMIAASAVYAARCTLKKSPIWTETLRHHTGYNADQLMDCAKLLVTFHAAAADSKLKAAYRKFSSPDRGAVALLPAANKETLD
;
A
#
# COMPACT_ATOMS: atom_id res chain seq x y z
N MET A 1 -3.72 5.71 14.83
CA MET A 1 -4.44 4.48 14.44
C MET A 1 -5.71 4.94 13.78
N MET A 2 -6.03 4.40 12.61
CA MET A 2 -7.26 4.76 11.92
C MET A 2 -8.37 3.88 12.47
N HIS A 3 -9.30 4.46 13.22
CA HIS A 3 -10.49 3.73 13.66
C HIS A 3 -11.26 3.24 12.43
N ASP A 4 -11.99 2.13 12.58
CA ASP A 4 -12.84 1.59 11.50
C ASP A 4 -13.80 2.70 11.02
N TYR A 5 -13.54 3.19 9.82
CA TYR A 5 -14.32 4.25 9.18
C TYR A 5 -15.30 3.70 8.17
N MET A 6 -15.24 2.40 7.85
CA MET A 6 -16.21 1.81 6.93
C MET A 6 -17.60 1.79 7.56
N ASP A 7 -17.71 1.74 8.89
CA ASP A 7 -18.98 1.89 9.61
C ASP A 7 -19.65 3.24 9.38
N THR A 8 -18.87 4.27 9.03
CA THR A 8 -19.37 5.63 8.73
C THR A 8 -19.72 5.83 7.25
N GLN A 9 -19.46 4.84 6.39
CA GLN A 9 -19.69 4.90 4.95
C GLN A 9 -21.00 4.18 4.57
N PRO A 10 -22.05 4.91 4.13
CA PRO A 10 -23.35 4.29 3.84
C PRO A 10 -23.37 3.49 2.53
N GLU A 11 -22.52 3.83 1.55
CA GLU A 11 -22.52 3.21 0.22
C GLU A 11 -21.22 2.46 -0.13
N ILE A 12 -20.17 2.61 0.68
CA ILE A 12 -18.84 2.04 0.44
C ILE A 12 -18.55 1.01 1.53
N ASN A 13 -17.88 -0.07 1.17
CA ASN A 13 -17.39 -1.06 2.11
C ASN A 13 -15.92 -1.39 1.86
N ALA A 14 -15.31 -2.14 2.78
CA ALA A 14 -13.92 -2.58 2.72
C ALA A 14 -13.56 -3.25 1.38
N LYS A 15 -14.47 -4.05 0.80
CA LYS A 15 -14.24 -4.72 -0.49
C LYS A 15 -14.14 -3.73 -1.65
N MET A 16 -14.97 -2.69 -1.66
CA MET A 16 -14.89 -1.63 -2.68
C MET A 16 -13.59 -0.84 -2.57
N ARG A 17 -13.13 -0.54 -1.35
CA ARG A 17 -11.79 0.05 -1.12
C ARG A 17 -10.69 -0.84 -1.69
N MET A 18 -10.73 -2.14 -1.38
CA MET A 18 -9.74 -3.10 -1.89
C MET A 18 -9.69 -3.13 -3.42
N ILE A 19 -10.85 -3.11 -4.09
CA ILE A 19 -10.95 -3.04 -5.56
C ILE A 19 -10.36 -1.72 -6.09
N LEU A 20 -10.68 -0.60 -5.45
CA LEU A 20 -10.10 0.69 -5.82
C LEU A 20 -8.57 0.67 -5.71
N LEU A 21 -8.02 0.18 -4.60
CA LEU A 21 -6.58 0.18 -4.38
C LEU A 21 -5.84 -0.78 -5.32
N ASP A 22 -6.42 -1.95 -5.62
CA ASP A 22 -5.87 -2.84 -6.65
C ASP A 22 -5.76 -2.11 -7.99
N TRP A 23 -6.82 -1.41 -8.41
CA TRP A 23 -6.78 -0.61 -9.63
C TRP A 23 -5.79 0.56 -9.55
N LEU A 24 -5.67 1.25 -8.42
CA LEU A 24 -4.68 2.33 -8.24
C LEU A 24 -3.23 1.83 -8.33
N ILE A 25 -2.95 0.57 -8.00
CA ILE A 25 -1.63 -0.04 -8.24
C ILE A 25 -1.37 -0.23 -9.73
N GLU A 26 -2.39 -0.55 -10.53
CA GLU A 26 -2.26 -0.61 -11.99
C GLU A 26 -2.00 0.78 -12.58
N VAL A 27 -2.71 1.83 -12.09
CA VAL A 27 -2.48 3.24 -12.45
C VAL A 27 -1.07 3.68 -12.09
N HIS A 28 -0.65 3.40 -10.85
CA HIS A 28 0.71 3.66 -10.34
C HIS A 28 1.78 3.08 -11.27
N ARG A 29 1.62 1.81 -11.64
CA ARG A 29 2.53 1.13 -12.56
C ARG A 29 2.48 1.72 -13.97
N LYS A 30 1.30 2.09 -14.46
CA LYS A 30 1.11 2.63 -15.82
C LYS A 30 1.78 4.00 -16.02
N PHE A 31 1.80 4.81 -14.97
CA PHE A 31 2.47 6.11 -14.95
C PHE A 31 3.91 6.05 -14.44
N GLU A 32 4.42 4.85 -14.12
CA GLU A 32 5.80 4.63 -13.65
C GLU A 32 6.17 5.51 -12.43
N LEU A 33 5.20 5.73 -11.55
CA LEU A 33 5.34 6.60 -10.39
C LEU A 33 6.26 5.99 -9.32
N MET A 34 6.85 6.84 -8.50
CA MET A 34 7.63 6.44 -7.34
C MET A 34 6.75 5.71 -6.31
N PRO A 35 7.28 4.74 -5.54
CA PRO A 35 6.52 4.07 -4.50
C PRO A 35 5.91 5.03 -3.46
N GLU A 36 6.63 6.07 -3.07
CA GLU A 36 6.20 7.15 -2.16
C GLU A 36 4.81 7.67 -2.55
N THR A 37 4.61 7.92 -3.84
CA THR A 37 3.36 8.41 -4.45
C THR A 37 2.18 7.47 -4.22
N LEU A 38 2.36 6.16 -4.43
CA LEU A 38 1.29 5.17 -4.19
C LEU A 38 0.89 5.14 -2.71
N TYR A 39 1.88 5.11 -1.81
CA TYR A 39 1.63 5.00 -0.38
C TYR A 39 0.98 6.27 0.17
N LEU A 40 1.35 7.44 -0.34
CA LEU A 40 0.68 8.70 -0.02
C LEU A 40 -0.74 8.74 -0.61
N ALA A 41 -0.96 8.29 -1.85
CA ALA A 41 -2.29 8.24 -2.46
C ALA A 41 -3.25 7.36 -1.64
N ILE A 42 -2.81 6.16 -1.22
CA ILE A 42 -3.59 5.28 -0.34
C ILE A 42 -3.94 5.99 0.98
N ASN A 43 -2.96 6.67 1.60
CA ASN A 43 -3.20 7.43 2.82
C ASN A 43 -4.24 8.54 2.64
N ILE A 44 -4.17 9.27 1.53
CA ILE A 44 -5.13 10.34 1.18
C ILE A 44 -6.53 9.77 0.99
N VAL A 45 -6.66 8.67 0.23
CA VAL A 45 -7.95 7.97 0.04
C VAL A 45 -8.56 7.60 1.38
N ASP A 46 -7.80 6.93 2.24
CA ASP A 46 -8.33 6.46 3.51
C ASP A 46 -8.73 7.63 4.40
N ARG A 47 -7.87 8.66 4.54
CA ARG A 47 -8.16 9.82 5.40
C ARG A 47 -9.34 10.61 4.91
N PHE A 48 -9.53 10.70 3.59
CA PHE A 48 -10.69 11.37 3.02
C PHE A 48 -11.97 10.58 3.31
N LEU A 49 -11.95 9.25 3.12
CA LEU A 49 -13.07 8.38 3.48
C LEU A 49 -13.34 8.36 4.99
N PHE A 50 -12.35 8.66 5.83
CA PHE A 50 -12.57 8.81 7.27
C PHE A 50 -13.39 10.06 7.62
N VAL A 51 -13.19 11.18 6.92
CA VAL A 51 -13.84 12.47 7.25
C VAL A 51 -15.04 12.81 6.37
N LYS A 52 -15.27 12.07 5.28
CA LYS A 52 -16.33 12.35 4.31
C LYS A 52 -16.99 11.07 3.84
N ALA A 53 -18.32 10.99 3.99
CA ALA A 53 -19.13 9.98 3.32
C ALA A 53 -19.07 10.19 1.79
N VAL A 54 -18.75 9.13 1.05
CA VAL A 54 -18.61 9.18 -0.41
C VAL A 54 -19.60 8.21 -1.04
N ARG A 55 -20.23 8.63 -2.15
CA ARG A 55 -21.13 7.76 -2.90
C ARG A 55 -20.32 6.74 -3.68
N LYS A 56 -20.87 5.55 -3.89
CA LYS A 56 -20.19 4.47 -4.63
C LYS A 56 -19.65 4.93 -5.99
N LYS A 57 -20.42 5.73 -6.72
CA LYS A 57 -20.06 6.24 -8.06
C LYS A 57 -18.92 7.27 -8.07
N GLU A 58 -18.60 7.84 -6.92
CA GLU A 58 -17.54 8.85 -6.75
C GLU A 58 -16.24 8.25 -6.19
N LEU A 59 -16.25 6.96 -5.80
CA LEU A 59 -15.09 6.32 -5.19
C LEU A 59 -13.86 6.28 -6.13
N GLN A 60 -14.06 5.97 -7.42
CA GLN A 60 -12.96 6.02 -8.39
C GLN A 60 -12.43 7.45 -8.60
N LEU A 61 -13.33 8.44 -8.64
CA LEU A 61 -12.97 9.87 -8.70
C LEU A 61 -12.10 10.29 -7.51
N VAL A 62 -12.42 9.82 -6.29
CA VAL A 62 -11.57 10.03 -5.10
C VAL A 62 -10.20 9.41 -5.32
N GLY A 63 -10.13 8.17 -5.82
CA GLY A 63 -8.86 7.47 -6.05
C GLY A 63 -7.94 8.19 -7.03
N ILE A 64 -8.44 8.57 -8.21
CA ILE A 64 -7.60 9.29 -9.20
C ILE A 64 -7.20 10.67 -8.72
N SER A 65 -8.08 11.36 -7.98
CA SER A 65 -7.76 12.69 -7.45
C SER A 65 -6.72 12.60 -6.31
N ALA A 66 -6.80 11.56 -5.48
CA ALA A 66 -5.79 11.28 -4.48
C ALA A 66 -4.42 10.94 -5.10
N MET A 67 -4.40 10.15 -6.19
CA MET A 67 -3.18 9.86 -6.93
C MET A 67 -2.62 11.14 -7.60
N LEU A 68 -3.46 11.99 -8.18
CA LEU A 68 -3.03 13.29 -8.73
C LEU A 68 -2.38 14.17 -7.66
N ILE A 69 -2.99 14.28 -6.48
CA ILE A 69 -2.42 15.03 -5.35
C ILE A 69 -1.08 14.44 -4.93
N ALA A 70 -1.00 13.12 -4.75
CA ALA A 70 0.24 12.46 -4.36
C ALA A 70 1.34 12.64 -5.41
N SER A 71 1.01 12.52 -6.70
CA SER A 71 1.96 12.74 -7.79
C SER A 71 2.48 14.18 -7.79
N LYS A 72 1.61 15.18 -7.64
CA LYS A 72 2.02 16.59 -7.52
C LYS A 72 2.92 16.85 -6.31
N TYR A 73 2.84 16.01 -5.27
CA TYR A 73 3.56 16.18 -4.03
C TYR A 73 4.93 15.48 -4.03
N GLU A 74 5.00 14.27 -4.58
CA GLU A 74 6.21 13.41 -4.52
C GLU A 74 7.01 13.37 -5.83
N GLU A 75 6.38 13.60 -6.99
CA GLU A 75 7.04 13.45 -8.29
C GLU A 75 7.68 14.76 -8.76
N ILE A 76 8.86 14.64 -9.39
CA ILE A 76 9.47 15.77 -10.12
C ILE A 76 8.60 16.15 -11.32
N TRP A 77 8.08 15.15 -12.02
CA TRP A 77 7.24 15.29 -13.21
C TRP A 77 5.92 14.56 -13.02
N ALA A 78 4.98 15.21 -12.34
CA ALA A 78 3.65 14.66 -12.11
C ALA A 78 2.85 14.56 -13.42
N PRO A 79 2.04 13.49 -13.61
CA PRO A 79 1.07 13.41 -14.70
C PRO A 79 0.05 14.55 -14.63
N GLN A 80 -0.44 14.99 -15.79
CA GLN A 80 -1.41 16.06 -15.88
C GLN A 80 -2.82 15.54 -15.57
N VAL A 81 -3.73 16.45 -15.23
CA VAL A 81 -5.14 16.10 -14.94
C VAL A 81 -5.80 15.31 -16.09
N ASN A 82 -5.43 15.61 -17.34
CA ASN A 82 -5.99 14.93 -18.51
C ASN A 82 -5.49 13.48 -18.64
N ASP A 83 -4.31 13.16 -18.11
CA ASP A 83 -3.82 11.77 -18.06
C ASP A 83 -4.70 10.93 -17.12
N PHE A 84 -5.12 11.50 -15.99
CA PHE A 84 -6.05 10.87 -15.05
C PHE A 84 -7.48 10.75 -15.60
N VAL A 85 -7.94 11.74 -16.37
CA VAL A 85 -9.21 11.63 -17.12
C VAL A 85 -9.14 10.48 -18.11
N PHE A 86 -8.07 10.41 -18.89
CA PHE A 86 -7.87 9.38 -19.89
C PHE A 86 -7.80 7.97 -19.28
N ILE A 87 -7.01 7.75 -18.23
CA ILE A 87 -6.87 6.43 -17.59
C ILE A 87 -8.15 5.98 -16.86
N SER A 88 -9.07 6.91 -16.57
CA SER A 88 -10.41 6.60 -16.06
C SER A 88 -11.43 6.28 -17.16
N ASP A 89 -10.97 5.98 -18.39
CA ASP A 89 -11.80 5.79 -19.58
C ASP A 89 -12.75 6.97 -19.87
N ASN A 90 -12.31 8.18 -19.54
CA ASN A 90 -13.12 9.41 -19.62
C ASN A 90 -14.44 9.34 -18.82
N ALA A 91 -14.49 8.54 -17.75
CA ALA A 91 -15.64 8.49 -16.84
C ALA A 91 -15.89 9.83 -16.14
N TYR A 92 -14.86 10.67 -16.04
CA TYR A 92 -14.89 11.97 -15.40
C TYR A 92 -14.28 13.06 -16.27
N THR A 93 -14.74 14.29 -16.10
CA THR A 93 -14.13 15.47 -16.74
C THR A 93 -12.98 16.02 -15.89
N SER A 94 -12.06 16.77 -16.50
CA SER A 94 -10.96 17.42 -15.77
C SER A 94 -11.48 18.33 -14.66
N GLU A 95 -12.62 19.01 -14.88
CA GLU A 95 -13.28 19.84 -13.87
C GLU A 95 -13.73 19.01 -12.65
N GLN A 96 -14.30 17.82 -12.87
CA GLN A 96 -14.70 16.93 -11.77
C GLN A 96 -13.50 16.46 -10.95
N VAL A 97 -12.37 16.15 -11.61
CA VAL A 97 -11.12 15.77 -10.94
C VAL A 97 -10.59 16.94 -10.11
N LEU A 98 -10.54 18.15 -10.67
CA LEU A 98 -10.07 19.35 -9.96
C LEU A 98 -10.98 19.74 -8.78
N MET A 99 -12.30 19.62 -8.93
CA MET A 99 -13.24 19.84 -7.83
C MET A 99 -13.06 18.81 -6.71
N MET A 100 -12.82 17.54 -7.05
CA MET A 100 -12.55 16.50 -6.05
C MET A 100 -11.19 16.72 -5.38
N GLU A 101 -10.14 17.05 -6.13
CA GLU A 101 -8.83 17.44 -5.60
C GLU A 101 -8.97 18.55 -4.55
N LYS A 102 -9.65 19.64 -4.91
CA LYS A 102 -9.93 20.74 -3.97
C LYS A 102 -10.66 20.26 -2.72
N SER A 103 -11.72 19.46 -2.88
CA SER A 103 -12.48 18.94 -1.74
C SER A 103 -11.63 18.06 -0.83
N ILE A 104 -10.71 17.26 -1.39
CA ILE A 104 -9.81 16.40 -0.61
C ILE A 104 -8.87 17.28 0.21
N LEU A 105 -8.19 18.23 -0.43
CA LEU A 105 -7.23 19.11 0.23
C LEU A 105 -7.87 19.94 1.36
N GLU A 106 -9.06 20.49 1.11
CA GLU A 106 -9.83 21.23 2.12
C GLU A 106 -10.22 20.35 3.31
N LYS A 107 -10.71 19.13 3.06
CA LYS A 107 -11.12 18.20 4.13
C LYS A 107 -9.96 17.64 4.92
N LEU A 108 -8.80 17.51 4.31
CA LEU A 108 -7.56 17.08 4.98
C LEU A 108 -6.79 18.25 5.60
N GLY A 109 -7.28 19.49 5.48
CA GLY A 109 -6.61 20.68 6.00
C GLY A 109 -5.21 20.88 5.41
N TRP A 110 -4.98 20.44 4.17
CA TRP A 110 -3.68 20.48 3.50
C TRP A 110 -2.54 19.70 4.19
N TYR A 111 -2.85 18.87 5.20
CA TYR A 111 -1.88 18.04 5.89
C TYR A 111 -1.51 16.81 5.04
N LEU A 112 -0.60 16.97 4.08
CA LEU A 112 -0.12 15.88 3.21
C LEU A 112 1.18 15.24 3.71
N THR A 113 1.99 15.99 4.47
CA THR A 113 3.24 15.48 5.06
C THR A 113 2.93 14.56 6.25
N VAL A 114 2.77 13.26 5.98
CA VAL A 114 2.46 12.25 6.99
C VAL A 114 3.39 11.04 6.89
N PRO A 115 3.65 10.33 8.00
CA PRO A 115 4.41 9.09 7.94
C PRO A 115 3.59 7.99 7.27
N THR A 116 3.93 7.67 6.03
CA THR A 116 3.38 6.50 5.33
C THR A 116 4.16 5.23 5.74
N PRO A 117 3.62 4.02 5.53
CA PRO A 117 4.38 2.78 5.77
C PRO A 117 5.71 2.75 5.01
N TYR A 118 5.78 3.39 3.85
CA TYR A 118 6.96 3.41 2.99
C TYR A 118 8.20 4.00 3.67
N VAL A 119 8.09 5.09 4.43
CA VAL A 119 9.27 5.68 5.10
C VAL A 119 9.90 4.72 6.11
N PHE A 120 9.08 3.85 6.73
CA PHE A 120 9.57 2.79 7.61
C PHE A 120 10.15 1.63 6.80
N LEU A 121 9.52 1.23 5.69
CA LEU A 121 10.00 0.17 4.81
C LEU A 121 11.43 0.45 4.33
N VAL A 122 11.71 1.65 3.80
CA VAL A 122 13.05 2.05 3.34
C VAL A 122 14.11 1.86 4.43
N ARG A 123 13.79 2.28 5.66
CA ARG A 123 14.70 2.14 6.81
C ARG A 123 14.88 0.68 7.22
N TYR A 124 13.80 -0.09 7.28
CA TYR A 124 13.83 -1.47 7.79
C TYR A 124 14.41 -2.47 6.79
N ILE A 125 14.20 -2.26 5.48
CA ILE A 125 14.86 -3.02 4.42
C ILE A 125 16.37 -2.85 4.52
N LYS A 126 16.84 -1.60 4.66
CA LYS A 126 18.27 -1.30 4.86
C LYS A 126 18.84 -1.94 6.13
N ALA A 127 18.08 -1.96 7.23
CA ALA A 127 18.48 -2.64 8.46
C ALA A 127 18.48 -4.17 8.34
N SER A 128 17.70 -4.73 7.40
CA SER A 128 17.55 -6.16 7.16
C SER A 128 18.71 -6.73 6.33
N LEU A 129 18.86 -6.25 5.10
CA LEU A 129 19.94 -6.57 4.17
C LEU A 129 20.17 -5.33 3.28
N PRO A 130 21.23 -4.54 3.50
CA PRO A 130 21.54 -3.41 2.64
C PRO A 130 21.79 -3.86 1.20
N SER A 131 21.22 -3.12 0.23
CA SER A 131 21.46 -3.30 -1.21
C SER A 131 21.05 -4.67 -1.79
N ASP A 132 20.11 -5.37 -1.15
CA ASP A 132 19.52 -6.61 -1.67
C ASP A 132 18.18 -6.32 -2.36
N THR A 133 18.19 -6.28 -3.69
CA THR A 133 17.01 -5.96 -4.52
C THR A 133 15.91 -7.01 -4.43
N GLU A 134 16.24 -8.29 -4.20
CA GLU A 134 15.25 -9.36 -4.02
C GLU A 134 14.49 -9.16 -2.70
N MET A 135 15.22 -8.86 -1.63
CA MET A 135 14.67 -8.52 -0.33
C MET A 135 13.78 -7.27 -0.41
N GLU A 136 14.24 -6.21 -1.06
CA GLU A 136 13.47 -4.98 -1.25
C GLU A 136 12.15 -5.26 -1.98
N ASN A 137 12.21 -5.93 -3.14
CA ASN A 137 11.01 -6.24 -3.93
C ASN A 137 10.05 -7.16 -3.17
N MET A 138 10.55 -8.18 -2.45
CA MET A 138 9.70 -9.07 -1.67
C MET A 138 9.00 -8.32 -0.52
N VAL A 139 9.71 -7.42 0.16
CA VAL A 139 9.12 -6.60 1.23
C VAL A 139 8.05 -5.66 0.68
N LEU A 140 8.33 -4.95 -0.41
CA LEU A 140 7.36 -4.04 -1.03
C LEU A 140 6.12 -4.80 -1.53
N PHE A 141 6.30 -5.98 -2.12
CA PHE A 141 5.21 -6.84 -2.53
C PHE A 141 4.29 -7.21 -1.35
N ILE A 142 4.88 -7.75 -0.27
CA ILE A 142 4.13 -8.16 0.92
C ILE A 142 3.45 -6.95 1.59
N ALA A 143 4.12 -5.81 1.65
CA ALA A 143 3.55 -4.58 2.20
C ALA A 143 2.36 -4.07 1.36
N GLU A 144 2.47 -4.05 0.03
CA GLU A 144 1.38 -3.64 -0.86
C GLU A 144 0.16 -4.57 -0.73
N LEU A 145 0.37 -5.89 -0.61
CA LEU A 145 -0.71 -6.84 -0.26
C LEU A 145 -1.37 -6.45 1.07
N GLY A 146 -0.57 -6.18 2.11
CA GLY A 146 -1.06 -5.74 3.40
C GLY A 146 -1.93 -4.48 3.33
N LEU A 147 -1.52 -3.48 2.56
CA LEU A 147 -2.21 -2.20 2.44
C LEU A 147 -3.51 -2.25 1.66
N ILE A 148 -3.62 -3.16 0.68
CA ILE A 148 -4.89 -3.42 -0.02
C ILE A 148 -5.93 -3.92 0.98
N HIS A 149 -5.56 -4.85 1.86
CA HIS A 149 -6.48 -5.49 2.79
C HIS A 149 -6.87 -4.57 3.97
N TYR A 150 -8.14 -4.16 3.99
CA TYR A 150 -8.66 -3.21 4.99
C TYR A 150 -8.39 -3.60 6.45
N PRO A 151 -8.58 -4.87 6.89
CA PRO A 151 -8.34 -5.25 8.28
C PRO A 151 -6.91 -4.95 8.77
N THR A 152 -5.93 -5.02 7.87
CA THR A 152 -4.52 -4.73 8.21
C THR A 152 -4.34 -3.26 8.60
N VAL A 153 -4.92 -2.34 7.82
CA VAL A 153 -4.67 -0.90 8.00
C VAL A 153 -5.44 -0.30 9.17
N VAL A 154 -6.55 -0.91 9.59
CA VAL A 154 -7.26 -0.52 10.82
C VAL A 154 -6.63 -1.13 12.07
N SER A 155 -6.06 -2.33 11.97
CA SER A 155 -5.52 -3.05 13.14
C SER A 155 -4.09 -2.64 13.49
N TYR A 156 -3.28 -2.24 12.50
CA TYR A 156 -1.84 -2.04 12.67
C TYR A 156 -1.39 -0.66 12.22
N CYS A 157 -0.44 -0.08 12.96
CA CYS A 157 0.17 1.19 12.58
C CYS A 157 1.18 1.00 11.41
N PRO A 158 1.54 2.08 10.69
CA PRO A 158 2.44 2.00 9.54
C PRO A 158 3.78 1.30 9.81
N SER A 159 4.41 1.55 10.98
CA SER A 159 5.68 0.92 11.34
C SER A 159 5.54 -0.57 11.63
N MET A 160 4.43 -1.01 12.23
CA MET A 160 4.15 -2.42 12.48
C MET A 160 3.95 -3.19 11.18
N ILE A 161 3.19 -2.63 10.22
CA ILE A 161 3.01 -3.23 8.88
C ILE A 161 4.37 -3.37 8.19
N ALA A 162 5.19 -2.32 8.24
CA ALA A 162 6.51 -2.33 7.62
C ALA A 162 7.46 -3.38 8.23
N ALA A 163 7.54 -3.44 9.57
CA ALA A 163 8.38 -4.42 10.26
C ALA A 163 7.90 -5.86 10.01
N SER A 164 6.59 -6.08 10.01
CA SER A 164 5.99 -7.39 9.74
C SER A 164 6.18 -7.85 8.30
N ALA A 165 6.16 -6.91 7.33
CA ALA A 165 6.48 -7.21 5.93
C ALA A 165 7.95 -7.62 5.79
N VAL A 166 8.89 -6.96 6.48
CA VAL A 166 10.30 -7.37 6.55
C VAL A 166 10.44 -8.76 7.16
N TYR A 167 9.77 -9.03 8.28
CA TYR A 167 9.78 -10.36 8.91
C TYR A 167 9.29 -11.44 7.94
N ALA A 168 8.10 -11.27 7.36
CA ALA A 168 7.49 -12.22 6.43
C ALA A 168 8.34 -12.44 5.16
N ALA A 169 8.96 -11.39 4.62
CA ALA A 169 9.88 -11.49 3.49
C ALA A 169 11.14 -12.29 3.84
N ARG A 170 11.72 -12.08 5.03
CA ARG A 170 12.88 -12.87 5.49
C ARG A 170 12.55 -14.35 5.65
N CYS A 171 11.36 -14.67 6.17
CA CYS A 171 10.88 -16.06 6.23
C CYS A 171 10.74 -16.66 4.83
N THR A 172 10.10 -15.93 3.92
CA THR A 172 9.86 -16.35 2.54
C THR A 172 11.17 -16.61 1.79
N LEU A 173 12.15 -15.72 1.96
CA LEU A 173 13.49 -15.81 1.36
C LEU A 173 14.47 -16.65 2.19
N LYS A 174 13.99 -17.35 3.23
CA LYS A 174 14.77 -18.25 4.10
C LYS A 174 16.04 -17.61 4.68
N LYS A 175 15.98 -16.32 5.03
CA LYS A 175 17.10 -15.60 5.64
C LYS A 175 17.21 -15.98 7.13
N SER A 176 18.44 -16.25 7.59
CA SER A 176 18.73 -16.61 8.98
C SER A 176 19.78 -15.66 9.59
N PRO A 177 19.63 -15.21 10.86
CA PRO A 177 18.43 -15.39 11.68
C PRO A 177 17.24 -14.60 11.11
N ILE A 178 16.00 -15.04 11.35
CA ILE A 178 14.80 -14.40 10.77
C ILE A 178 14.66 -12.96 11.29
N TRP A 179 14.88 -12.72 12.58
CA TRP A 179 14.86 -11.38 13.15
C TRP A 179 16.22 -11.09 13.81
N THR A 180 16.93 -10.10 13.29
CA THR A 180 18.30 -9.77 13.72
C THR A 180 18.29 -8.75 14.87
N GLU A 181 19.40 -8.66 15.60
CA GLU A 181 19.58 -7.59 16.60
C GLU A 181 19.45 -6.19 15.97
N THR A 182 20.01 -6.02 14.77
CA THR A 182 19.94 -4.77 14.01
C THR A 182 18.49 -4.39 13.70
N LEU A 183 17.66 -5.35 13.32
CA LEU A 183 16.23 -5.14 13.08
C LEU A 183 15.50 -4.78 14.38
N ARG A 184 15.76 -5.51 15.47
CA ARG A 184 15.21 -5.17 16.80
C ARG A 184 15.57 -3.75 17.22
N HIS A 185 16.85 -3.37 17.08
CA HIS A 185 17.35 -2.05 17.43
C HIS A 185 16.71 -0.92 16.61
N HIS A 186 16.60 -1.09 15.28
CA HIS A 186 16.11 -0.02 14.40
C HIS A 186 14.58 0.07 14.30
N THR A 187 13.86 -1.03 14.57
CA THR A 187 12.39 -1.07 14.54
C THR A 187 11.77 -0.83 15.92
N GLY A 188 12.46 -1.24 16.99
CA GLY A 188 11.92 -1.28 18.34
C GLY A 188 11.00 -2.48 18.62
N TYR A 189 10.83 -3.41 17.66
CA TYR A 189 9.95 -4.57 17.81
C TYR A 189 10.75 -5.87 18.01
N ASN A 190 10.21 -6.72 18.88
CA ASN A 190 10.60 -8.13 18.99
C ASN A 190 9.79 -8.99 18.00
N ALA A 191 10.33 -10.16 17.66
CA ALA A 191 9.67 -11.10 16.74
C ALA A 191 8.23 -11.43 17.17
N ASP A 192 8.02 -11.70 18.46
CA ASP A 192 6.69 -12.06 19.01
C ASP A 192 5.64 -10.96 18.79
N GLN A 193 6.05 -9.69 18.80
CA GLN A 193 5.14 -8.56 18.59
C GLN A 193 4.69 -8.42 17.14
N LEU A 194 5.46 -8.98 16.20
CA LEU A 194 5.17 -8.93 14.77
C LEU A 194 4.32 -10.10 14.30
N MET A 195 4.18 -11.14 15.12
CA MET A 195 3.71 -12.46 14.72
C MET A 195 2.33 -12.44 14.07
N ASP A 196 1.36 -11.77 14.71
CA ASP A 196 -0.02 -11.73 14.22
C ASP A 196 -0.14 -11.01 12.88
N CYS A 197 0.57 -9.88 12.75
CA CYS A 197 0.60 -9.11 11.51
C CYS A 197 1.36 -9.88 10.41
N ALA A 198 2.50 -10.50 10.72
CA ALA A 198 3.27 -11.30 9.78
C ALA A 198 2.48 -12.52 9.28
N LYS A 199 1.78 -13.25 10.16
CA LYS A 199 0.88 -14.36 9.80
C LYS A 199 -0.23 -13.92 8.86
N LEU A 200 -0.80 -12.74 9.11
CA LEU A 200 -1.81 -12.14 8.22
C LEU A 200 -1.23 -11.83 6.84
N LEU A 201 -0.07 -11.16 6.77
CA LEU A 201 0.62 -10.82 5.53
C LEU A 201 1.03 -12.07 4.72
N VAL A 202 1.53 -13.12 5.39
CA VAL A 202 1.83 -14.41 4.77
C VAL A 202 0.58 -15.08 4.20
N THR A 203 -0.58 -14.92 4.87
CA THR A 203 -1.86 -15.42 4.33
C THR A 203 -2.22 -14.75 3.01
N PHE A 204 -2.03 -13.42 2.91
CA PHE A 204 -2.28 -12.70 1.66
C PHE A 204 -1.30 -13.09 0.58
N HIS A 205 -0.02 -13.28 0.92
CA HIS A 205 0.97 -13.78 -0.02
C HIS A 205 0.58 -15.16 -0.56
N ALA A 206 0.25 -16.11 0.30
CA ALA A 206 -0.15 -17.46 -0.11
C ALA A 206 -1.39 -17.46 -1.03
N ALA A 207 -2.33 -16.53 -0.83
CA ALA A 207 -3.53 -16.40 -1.65
C ALA A 207 -3.34 -15.52 -2.90
N ALA A 208 -2.21 -14.82 -3.06
CA ALA A 208 -2.04 -13.80 -4.10
C ALA A 208 -2.16 -14.36 -5.52
N ALA A 209 -1.63 -15.58 -5.75
CA ALA A 209 -1.68 -16.27 -7.04
C ALA A 209 -3.10 -16.69 -7.47
N ASP A 210 -4.07 -16.77 -6.55
CA ASP A 210 -5.47 -17.12 -6.83
C ASP A 210 -6.47 -15.98 -6.56
N SER A 211 -6.03 -14.91 -5.89
CA SER A 211 -6.84 -13.74 -5.57
C SER A 211 -7.42 -13.06 -6.83
N LYS A 212 -8.62 -12.46 -6.69
CA LYS A 212 -9.21 -11.61 -7.73
C LYS A 212 -8.52 -10.23 -7.85
N LEU A 213 -7.88 -9.78 -6.78
CA LEU A 213 -7.10 -8.55 -6.73
C LEU A 213 -5.67 -8.91 -7.14
N LYS A 214 -5.30 -8.54 -8.38
CA LYS A 214 -4.12 -9.07 -9.07
C LYS A 214 -3.04 -8.05 -9.33
N ALA A 215 -3.28 -6.76 -9.09
CA ALA A 215 -2.39 -5.70 -9.50
C ALA A 215 -1.01 -5.83 -8.84
N ALA A 216 -0.98 -5.99 -7.51
CA ALA A 216 0.27 -6.20 -6.76
C ALA A 216 0.98 -7.48 -7.21
N TYR A 217 0.25 -8.60 -7.34
CA TYR A 217 0.83 -9.86 -7.82
C TYR A 217 1.49 -9.68 -9.20
N ARG A 218 0.74 -9.15 -10.18
CA ARG A 218 1.24 -8.90 -11.54
C ARG A 218 2.42 -7.93 -11.57
N LYS A 219 2.42 -6.89 -10.73
CA LYS A 219 3.51 -5.92 -10.60
C LYS A 219 4.80 -6.61 -10.17
N PHE A 220 4.73 -7.48 -9.17
CA PHE A 220 5.90 -8.16 -8.59
C PHE A 220 6.19 -9.56 -9.19
N SER A 221 5.37 -10.07 -10.11
CA SER A 221 5.71 -11.22 -10.97
C SER A 221 6.65 -10.83 -12.12
N SER A 222 6.83 -9.53 -12.37
CA SER A 222 7.64 -9.05 -13.49
C SER A 222 9.14 -9.33 -13.28
N PRO A 223 9.91 -9.64 -14.33
CA PRO A 223 11.34 -9.93 -14.21
C PRO A 223 12.17 -8.77 -13.63
N ASP A 224 11.81 -7.51 -13.90
CA ASP A 224 12.46 -6.32 -13.32
C ASP A 224 12.30 -6.23 -11.80
N ARG A 225 11.31 -6.94 -11.24
CA ARG A 225 11.07 -7.07 -9.80
C ARG A 225 11.58 -8.40 -9.24
N GLY A 226 12.45 -9.09 -9.98
CA GLY A 226 12.97 -10.41 -9.59
C GLY A 226 11.93 -11.51 -9.54
N ALA A 227 10.73 -11.27 -10.11
CA ALA A 227 9.59 -12.18 -10.07
C ALA A 227 9.25 -12.70 -8.65
N VAL A 228 9.51 -11.89 -7.62
CA VAL A 228 9.38 -12.27 -6.20
C VAL A 228 7.97 -12.77 -5.84
N ALA A 229 6.93 -12.31 -6.54
CA ALA A 229 5.56 -12.77 -6.31
C ALA A 229 5.32 -14.23 -6.72
N LEU A 230 6.20 -14.83 -7.52
CA LEU A 230 6.12 -16.23 -7.93
C LEU A 230 6.78 -17.18 -6.91
N LEU A 231 7.52 -16.64 -5.93
CA LEU A 231 8.12 -17.43 -4.88
C LEU A 231 7.02 -17.95 -3.93
N PRO A 232 7.15 -19.18 -3.40
CA PRO A 232 6.17 -19.71 -2.47
C PRO A 232 6.19 -18.90 -1.18
N ALA A 233 5.01 -18.58 -0.64
CA ALA A 233 4.88 -17.95 0.66
C ALA A 233 5.51 -18.80 1.78
N ALA A 234 6.00 -18.13 2.83
CA ALA A 234 6.45 -18.82 4.04
C ALA A 234 5.33 -19.68 4.65
N ASN A 235 5.68 -20.81 5.26
CA ASN A 235 4.70 -21.61 5.99
C ASN A 235 4.32 -20.87 7.28
N LYS A 236 3.02 -20.84 7.62
CA LYS A 236 2.56 -20.22 8.86
C LYS A 236 3.19 -20.84 10.12
N GLU A 237 3.45 -22.14 10.06
CA GLU A 237 4.09 -22.93 11.11
C GLU A 237 5.60 -22.65 11.23
N THR A 238 6.23 -22.11 10.18
CA THR A 238 7.67 -21.72 10.22
C THR A 238 7.88 -20.29 10.72
N LEU A 239 6.81 -19.59 11.07
CA LEU A 239 6.90 -18.29 11.74
C LEU A 239 7.09 -18.46 13.25
N ASP A 240 6.71 -19.61 13.83
CA ASP A 240 6.84 -19.93 15.26
C ASP A 240 8.22 -20.51 15.61
#